data_AF-A0AAD3MGJ5-F1
#
_entry.id   AF-A0AAD3MGJ5-F1
#
_cell.length_a   1.000
_cell.length_b   1.000
_cell.length_c   1.000
_cell.angle_alpha   90.00
_cell.angle_beta   90.00
_cell.angle_gamma   90.00
#
_symmetry.space_group_name_H-M   'P 1'
#
loop_
_entity.id
_entity.type
_entity.pdbx_description
1 polymer ?
#
loop_
_entity_poly.entity_id
_entity_poly.type
_entity_poly.pdbx_seq_one_letter_code
_entity_poly.pdbx_strand_id
1 'polypeptide(L)'
;MDETVFVILLLTGFYIPSASSQNIYQFVKENKTWEEAQDYCIFKMTSVLAPIYNKENITKLMSTPTEGYTDRAWIGLSEELSNWTWMTGEEAVYFNWGT
;
A
#
# COMPACT_ATOMS: atom_id res chain seq x y z
N MET A 1 -11.52 53.51 -7.07
CA MET A 1 -12.20 52.26 -6.67
C MET A 1 -11.74 51.23 -7.68
N ASP A 2 -10.77 50.44 -7.25
CA ASP A 2 -9.87 49.65 -8.09
C ASP A 2 -10.56 48.36 -8.54
N GLU A 3 -11.19 48.39 -9.72
CA GLU A 3 -11.81 47.21 -10.34
C GLU A 3 -10.77 46.18 -10.82
N THR A 4 -9.49 46.58 -10.86
CA THR A 4 -8.35 45.74 -11.29
C THR A 4 -8.00 44.65 -10.27
N VAL A 5 -8.39 44.82 -8.99
CA VAL A 5 -8.02 43.89 -7.91
C VAL A 5 -8.88 42.61 -7.92
N PHE A 6 -10.07 42.64 -8.53
CA PHE A 6 -11.01 41.51 -8.47
C PHE A 6 -10.74 40.38 -9.47
N VAL A 7 -9.97 40.63 -10.53
CA VAL A 7 -9.75 39.65 -11.62
C VAL A 7 -8.62 38.66 -11.30
N ILE A 8 -7.75 38.95 -10.32
CA ILE A 8 -6.60 38.10 -9.97
C ILE A 8 -6.98 36.93 -9.01
N LEU A 9 -8.20 36.90 -8.47
CA LEU A 9 -8.62 35.92 -7.44
C LEU A 9 -9.20 34.58 -7.95
N LEU A 10 -9.27 34.34 -9.27
CA LEU A 10 -9.90 33.12 -9.81
C LEU A 10 -8.97 32.17 -10.60
N LEU A 11 -7.65 32.38 -10.56
CA LEU A 11 -6.68 31.54 -11.29
C LEU A 11 -5.66 30.82 -10.39
N THR A 12 -6.04 30.47 -9.17
CA THR A 12 -5.41 29.33 -8.50
C THR A 12 -6.47 28.25 -8.40
N GLY A 13 -6.79 27.64 -9.55
CA GLY A 13 -7.36 26.31 -9.51
C GLY A 13 -6.43 25.50 -8.62
N PHE A 14 -6.95 25.05 -7.48
CA PHE A 14 -6.29 24.02 -6.68
C PHE A 14 -6.16 22.83 -7.63
N TYR A 15 -5.02 22.76 -8.32
CA TYR A 15 -4.54 21.52 -8.88
C TYR A 15 -4.27 20.68 -7.63
N ILE A 16 -5.30 19.99 -7.16
CA ILE A 16 -5.11 18.85 -6.30
C ILE A 16 -4.52 17.84 -7.27
N PRO A 17 -3.19 17.62 -7.32
CA PRO A 17 -2.71 16.44 -8.01
C PRO A 17 -3.50 15.30 -7.36
N SER A 18 -4.35 14.64 -8.14
CA SER A 18 -4.96 13.39 -7.72
C SER A 18 -3.78 12.55 -7.27
N ALA A 19 -3.60 12.41 -5.96
CA ALA A 19 -2.57 11.57 -5.41
C ALA A 19 -2.95 10.18 -5.86
N SER A 20 -2.42 9.78 -7.01
CA SER A 20 -2.39 8.38 -7.40
C SER A 20 -1.68 7.72 -6.24
N SER A 21 -2.44 6.96 -5.45
CA SER A 21 -1.92 6.18 -4.34
C SER A 21 -0.92 5.19 -4.92
N GLN A 22 0.33 5.64 -5.09
CA GLN A 22 1.42 4.76 -5.43
C GLN A 22 1.62 3.92 -4.18
N ASN A 23 1.20 2.65 -4.23
CA ASN A 23 1.53 1.69 -3.19
C ASN A 23 3.06 1.63 -3.08
N ILE A 24 3.61 2.26 -2.03
CA ILE A 24 5.02 2.19 -1.68
C ILE A 24 5.18 1.01 -0.74
N TYR A 25 5.98 0.03 -1.14
CA TYR A 25 6.25 -1.17 -0.36
C TYR A 25 7.59 -1.04 0.35
N GLN A 26 7.62 -1.38 1.64
CA GLN A 26 8.81 -1.42 2.47
C GLN A 26 9.02 -2.84 2.99
N PHE A 27 10.24 -3.35 2.85
CA PHE A 27 10.63 -4.64 3.40
C PHE A 27 11.09 -4.50 4.85
N VAL A 28 10.70 -5.46 5.69
CA VAL A 28 11.10 -5.53 7.10
C VAL A 28 11.84 -6.85 7.33
N LYS A 29 13.13 -6.77 7.66
CA LYS A 29 14.01 -7.93 7.86
C LYS A 29 13.97 -8.44 9.30
N GLU A 30 12.78 -8.54 9.88
CA GLU A 30 12.56 -9.09 11.22
C GLU A 30 11.80 -10.41 11.12
N ASN A 31 12.31 -11.47 11.78
CA ASN A 31 11.61 -12.74 11.82
C ASN A 31 10.43 -12.67 12.79
N LYS A 32 9.22 -12.83 12.27
CA LYS A 32 7.95 -12.69 13.00
C LYS A 32 6.95 -13.71 12.49
N THR A 33 6.03 -14.12 13.35
CA THR A 33 4.78 -14.75 12.91
C THR A 33 3.94 -13.76 12.09
N TRP A 34 2.93 -14.24 11.38
CA TRP A 34 2.07 -13.36 10.58
C TRP A 34 1.37 -12.30 11.43
N GLU A 35 0.83 -12.69 12.60
CA GLU A 35 0.16 -11.78 13.55
C GLU A 35 1.13 -10.74 14.12
N GLU A 36 2.34 -11.15 14.53
CA GLU A 36 3.36 -10.20 15.00
C GLU A 36 3.82 -9.24 13.90
N ALA A 37 3.87 -9.69 12.64
CA ALA A 37 4.22 -8.84 11.51
C ALA A 37 3.14 -7.79 11.23
N GLN A 38 1.87 -8.19 11.31
CA GLN A 38 0.72 -7.27 11.26
C GLN A 38 0.82 -6.19 12.34
N ASP A 39 0.97 -6.59 13.60
CA ASP A 39 1.06 -5.67 14.73
C ASP A 39 2.27 -4.74 14.59
N TYR A 40 3.41 -5.27 14.14
CA TYR A 40 4.60 -4.46 13.92
C TYR A 40 4.36 -3.39 12.85
N CYS A 41 3.78 -3.75 11.70
CA CYS A 41 3.49 -2.79 10.64
C CYS A 41 2.57 -1.67 11.17
N ILE A 42 1.53 -2.01 11.91
CA ILE A 42 0.55 -1.04 12.44
C ILE A 42 1.18 -0.15 13.51
N PHE A 43 1.76 -0.74 14.55
CA PHE A 43 2.15 -0.01 15.76
C PHE A 43 3.57 0.57 15.70
N LYS A 44 4.46 0.02 14.88
CA LYS A 44 5.85 0.51 14.78
C LYS A 44 6.10 1.30 13.52
N MET A 45 5.47 0.93 12.41
CA MET A 45 5.70 1.57 11.11
C MET A 45 4.57 2.51 10.69
N THR A 46 3.43 2.51 11.38
CA THR A 46 2.23 3.26 10.97
C THR A 46 1.78 2.87 9.55
N SER A 47 1.81 1.57 9.27
CA SER A 47 1.52 0.98 7.95
C SER A 47 0.74 -0.32 8.10
N VAL A 48 0.33 -0.93 6.98
CA VAL A 48 -0.32 -2.25 6.98
C VAL A 48 0.55 -3.25 6.21
N LEU A 49 0.36 -4.54 6.48
CA LEU A 49 0.92 -5.58 5.62
C LEU A 49 0.42 -5.39 4.18
N ALA A 50 1.32 -5.60 3.22
CA ALA A 50 1.12 -5.28 1.81
C ALA A 50 -0.12 -5.97 1.20
N PRO A 51 -1.12 -5.22 0.71
CA PRO A 51 -2.16 -5.77 -0.15
C PRO A 51 -1.70 -5.81 -1.62
N ILE A 52 -2.29 -6.73 -2.39
CA ILE A 52 -1.95 -6.96 -3.80
C ILE A 52 -3.23 -7.02 -4.63
N TYR A 53 -3.57 -5.93 -5.29
CA TYR A 53 -4.82 -5.83 -6.05
C TYR A 53 -4.67 -6.20 -7.53
N ASN A 54 -3.44 -6.19 -8.06
CA ASN A 54 -3.17 -6.42 -9.47
C ASN A 54 -1.70 -6.76 -9.75
N LYS A 55 -1.38 -7.02 -11.02
CA LYS A 55 -0.02 -7.33 -11.49
C LYS A 55 0.97 -6.16 -11.32
N GLU A 56 0.50 -4.91 -11.34
CA GLU A 56 1.36 -3.75 -11.10
C GLU A 56 1.88 -3.74 -9.65
N ASN A 57 1.03 -4.09 -8.68
CA ASN A 57 1.41 -4.27 -7.28
C ASN A 57 2.47 -5.34 -7.11
N ILE A 58 2.33 -6.50 -7.77
CA ILE A 58 3.37 -7.55 -7.78
C ILE A 58 4.69 -6.98 -8.31
N THR A 59 4.66 -6.26 -9.43
CA THR A 59 5.87 -5.71 -10.04
C THR A 59 6.57 -4.74 -9.09
N LYS A 60 5.81 -3.87 -8.42
CA LYS A 60 6.34 -2.94 -7.42
C LYS A 60 6.89 -3.67 -6.19
N LEU A 61 6.14 -4.62 -5.64
CA LEU A 61 6.54 -5.42 -4.47
C LEU A 61 7.85 -6.17 -4.74
N MET A 62 7.99 -6.79 -5.92
CA MET A 62 9.19 -7.53 -6.31
C MET A 62 10.39 -6.61 -6.59
N SER A 63 10.15 -5.32 -6.83
CA SER A 63 11.21 -4.32 -6.99
C SER A 63 11.66 -3.68 -5.67
N THR A 64 10.98 -3.97 -4.55
CA THR A 64 11.33 -3.45 -3.24
C THR A 64 12.71 -3.95 -2.81
N PRO A 65 13.63 -3.06 -2.39
CA PRO A 65 14.92 -3.48 -1.88
C PRO A 65 14.78 -4.38 -0.64
N THR A 66 15.38 -5.57 -0.67
CA THR A 66 15.29 -6.57 0.41
C THR A 66 16.59 -6.75 1.21
N GLU A 67 17.59 -5.89 0.99
CA GLU A 67 18.92 -6.00 1.64
C GLU A 67 19.52 -7.42 1.50
N GLY A 68 19.40 -7.99 0.30
CA GLY A 68 19.91 -9.32 -0.03
C GLY A 68 19.11 -10.49 0.54
N TYR A 69 17.93 -10.26 1.12
CA TYR A 69 17.03 -11.33 1.55
C TYR A 69 16.34 -11.99 0.34
N THR A 70 16.32 -13.32 0.31
CA THR A 70 15.87 -14.13 -0.84
C THR A 70 14.82 -15.18 -0.49
N ASP A 71 14.27 -15.15 0.72
CA ASP A 71 13.26 -16.11 1.17
C ASP A 71 11.87 -15.43 1.27
N ARG A 72 10.89 -16.10 1.87
CA ARG A 72 9.49 -15.66 1.94
C ARG A 72 9.29 -14.52 2.93
N ALA A 73 8.40 -13.60 2.58
CA ALA A 73 7.97 -12.51 3.44
C ALA A 73 6.44 -12.52 3.59
N TRP A 74 5.94 -12.02 4.72
CA TRP A 74 4.51 -11.91 4.96
C TRP A 74 3.87 -10.79 4.12
N ILE A 75 2.66 -11.04 3.65
CA ILE A 75 1.77 -10.05 3.01
C ILE A 75 0.44 -10.00 3.76
N GLY A 76 -0.40 -9.01 3.46
CA GLY A 76 -1.62 -8.73 4.21
C GLY A 76 -2.82 -9.59 3.84
N LEU A 77 -2.61 -10.82 3.34
CA LEU A 77 -3.69 -11.72 2.92
C LEU A 77 -4.01 -12.69 4.07
N SER A 78 -5.28 -12.76 4.47
CA SER A 78 -5.78 -13.70 5.47
C SER A 78 -7.03 -14.42 4.99
N GLU A 79 -7.30 -15.59 5.55
CA GLU A 79 -8.53 -16.34 5.30
C GLU A 79 -9.55 -16.02 6.40
N GLU A 80 -10.71 -15.50 6.03
CA GLU A 80 -11.82 -15.19 6.92
C GLU A 80 -13.10 -15.83 6.36
N LEU A 81 -13.75 -16.69 7.16
CA LEU A 81 -15.02 -17.35 6.79
C LEU A 81 -15.00 -18.05 5.42
N SER A 82 -13.87 -18.65 5.05
CA SER A 82 -13.59 -19.33 3.75
C SER A 82 -13.38 -18.39 2.55
N ASN A 83 -13.28 -17.09 2.78
CA ASN A 83 -12.89 -16.11 1.76
C ASN A 83 -11.50 -15.55 2.08
N TRP A 84 -10.73 -15.26 1.04
CA TRP A 84 -9.48 -14.54 1.20
C TRP A 84 -9.76 -13.04 1.24
N THR A 85 -9.27 -12.38 2.29
CA THR A 85 -9.51 -10.96 2.54
C THR A 85 -8.17 -10.27 2.78
N TRP A 86 -8.03 -9.05 2.27
CA TRP A 86 -6.92 -8.19 2.62
C TRP A 86 -7.14 -7.58 4.00
N MET A 87 -6.06 -7.27 4.68
CA MET A 87 -6.03 -6.55 5.94
C MET A 87 -6.78 -5.19 5.94
N THR A 88 -7.05 -4.63 4.76
CA THR A 88 -7.89 -3.45 4.57
C THR A 88 -9.39 -3.73 4.68
N GLY A 89 -9.79 -4.99 4.81
CA GLY A 89 -11.18 -5.47 4.80
C GLY A 89 -11.74 -5.76 3.42
N GLU A 90 -10.94 -5.58 2.36
CA GLU A 90 -11.35 -5.83 0.98
C GLU A 90 -11.19 -7.32 0.63
N GLU A 91 -12.21 -7.91 0.00
CA GLU A 91 -12.12 -9.28 -0.53
C GLU A 91 -11.04 -9.37 -1.63
N ALA A 92 -10.23 -10.42 -1.59
CA ALA A 92 -9.19 -10.65 -2.57
C ALA A 92 -9.80 -11.19 -3.87
N VAL A 93 -9.71 -10.39 -4.93
CA VAL A 93 -10.18 -10.75 -6.29
C VAL A 93 -9.04 -11.10 -7.26
N TYR A 94 -7.80 -10.83 -6.86
CA TYR A 94 -6.60 -11.14 -7.62
C TYR A 94 -5.69 -12.05 -6.82
N PHE A 95 -5.19 -13.10 -7.46
CA PHE A 95 -4.30 -14.08 -6.85
C PHE A 95 -3.11 -14.38 -7.76
N ASN A 96 -1.95 -14.58 -7.14
CA ASN A 96 -0.73 -15.00 -7.81
C ASN A 96 -0.05 -16.12 -6.99
N TRP A 97 -0.75 -17.25 -6.89
CA TRP A 97 -0.29 -18.40 -6.11
C TRP A 97 0.95 -19.05 -6.75
N GLY A 98 1.93 -19.38 -5.92
CA GLY A 98 3.06 -20.20 -6.33
C GLY A 98 2.66 -21.68 -6.45
N THR A 99 3.30 -22.38 -7.38
CA THR A 99 3.21 -23.84 -7.53
C THR A 99 4.21 -24.56 -6.65
#